data_AF-A0A1Y4RF82-F1
#
_entry.id   AF-A0A1Y4RF82-F1
#
_cell.length_a   1.000
_cell.length_b   1.000
_cell.length_c   1.000
_cell.angle_alpha   90.00
_cell.angle_beta   90.00
_cell.angle_gamma   90.00
#
_symmetry.space_group_name_H-M   'P 1'
#
loop_
_entity.id
_entity.type
_entity.pdbx_description
1 polymer ?
#
loop_
_entity_poly.entity_id
_entity_poly.type
_entity_poly.pdbx_seq_one_letter_code
_entity_poly.pdbx_strand_id
1 'polypeptide(L)'
;MDYLTVEMPKYKPHYKRWKQYGWSSPSEKENTREVLLDAGKGYCMYCYTRILVAGKSYGQLEHAIEKNNSDWLVNCVPNIGIACPVCNESFKRRGEKGRKLRTGQIRRFHSSARCAAAGTRKQCTVPCKALRNLQADYYENEDAHFILQPMGAMGRSSRQELKIVYDILKTKFRPADNPLYDQMDKEFINAHIKRFCLNDPKYRTGKLMEFVRLVVDSRGELPDYECNNLVVELFAEKMKGLSQEKRLKVCEAIYIIEFAAV
;
A
#
# COMPACT_ATOMS: atom_id res chain seq x y z
N MET A 1 -10.72 14.74 -18.60
CA MET A 1 -9.54 13.87 -18.72
C MET A 1 -9.23 13.21 -17.37
N ASP A 2 -10.17 12.43 -16.81
CA ASP A 2 -9.99 11.75 -15.52
C ASP A 2 -9.24 10.40 -15.67
N TYR A 3 -8.96 9.95 -16.90
CA TYR A 3 -8.50 8.57 -17.16
C TYR A 3 -6.98 8.36 -17.13
N LEU A 4 -6.20 9.43 -17.00
CA LEU A 4 -4.73 9.40 -17.10
C LEU A 4 -4.02 9.18 -15.77
N THR A 5 -4.79 8.97 -14.71
CA THR A 5 -4.29 8.72 -13.36
C THR A 5 -5.02 7.52 -12.77
N VAL A 6 -4.25 6.63 -12.13
CA VAL A 6 -4.73 5.47 -11.39
C VAL A 6 -4.43 5.67 -9.92
N GLU A 7 -5.46 5.76 -9.06
CA GLU A 7 -5.27 5.81 -7.61
C GLU A 7 -4.86 4.44 -7.07
N MET A 8 -3.81 4.41 -6.24
CA MET A 8 -3.39 3.19 -5.58
C MET A 8 -4.30 2.82 -4.41
N PRO A 9 -4.59 1.52 -4.21
CA PRO A 9 -5.64 1.12 -3.30
C PRO A 9 -5.28 1.43 -1.85
N LYS A 10 -6.29 1.84 -1.10
CA LYS A 10 -6.26 1.79 0.36
C LYS A 10 -6.60 0.38 0.81
N TYR A 11 -5.70 -0.23 1.56
CA TYR A 11 -5.93 -1.56 2.12
C TYR A 11 -6.84 -1.46 3.34
N LYS A 12 -8.00 -2.13 3.29
CA LYS A 12 -8.96 -2.23 4.39
C LYS A 12 -9.28 -3.70 4.63
N PRO A 13 -8.53 -4.40 5.50
CA PRO A 13 -8.79 -5.80 5.77
C PRO A 13 -10.13 -6.01 6.48
N HIS A 14 -10.91 -6.97 6.00
CA HIS A 14 -12.24 -7.28 6.53
C HIS A 14 -12.17 -8.46 7.51
N TYR A 15 -11.89 -8.16 8.78
CA TYR A 15 -11.76 -9.16 9.84
C TYR A 15 -13.12 -9.75 10.25
N LYS A 16 -13.21 -11.08 10.28
CA LYS A 16 -14.39 -11.87 10.68
C LYS A 16 -14.44 -11.99 12.20
N ARG A 17 -15.61 -11.76 12.80
CA ARG A 17 -15.80 -11.77 14.27
C ARG A 17 -15.54 -13.12 14.94
N TRP A 18 -15.63 -14.22 14.20
CA TRP A 18 -15.45 -15.59 14.68
C TRP A 18 -14.05 -16.15 14.45
N LYS A 19 -13.15 -15.40 13.82
CA LYS A 19 -11.74 -15.76 13.64
C LYS A 19 -10.86 -14.92 14.58
N GLN A 20 -9.73 -15.49 14.99
CA GLN A 20 -8.64 -14.77 15.64
C GLN A 20 -7.51 -14.55 14.64
N TYR A 21 -6.84 -13.41 14.78
CA TYR A 21 -5.79 -12.90 13.92
C TYR A 21 -4.58 -12.51 14.77
N GLY A 22 -3.38 -12.58 14.24
CA GLY A 22 -2.19 -12.28 15.01
C GLY A 22 -0.92 -12.71 14.30
N TRP A 23 0.17 -12.65 15.06
CA TRP A 23 1.50 -13.03 14.59
C TRP A 23 1.99 -14.34 15.20
N SER A 24 1.64 -14.58 16.47
CA SER A 24 2.34 -15.54 17.32
C SER A 24 1.82 -16.98 17.18
N SER A 25 0.51 -17.16 17.11
CA SER A 25 -0.10 -18.48 16.92
C SER A 25 -0.13 -18.86 15.43
N PRO A 26 0.16 -20.13 15.05
CA PRO A 26 0.08 -20.58 13.66
C PRO A 26 -1.29 -20.31 13.00
N SER A 27 -2.39 -20.59 13.71
CA SER A 27 -3.75 -20.41 13.17
C SER A 27 -4.11 -18.93 12.99
N GLU A 28 -3.73 -18.10 13.96
CA GLU A 28 -3.91 -16.65 13.89
C GLU A 28 -3.09 -16.03 12.78
N LYS A 29 -1.85 -16.50 12.61
CA LYS A 29 -0.93 -16.05 11.56
C LYS A 29 -1.49 -16.36 10.18
N GLU A 30 -2.06 -17.55 9.98
CA GLU A 30 -2.68 -17.90 8.70
C GLU A 30 -3.94 -17.07 8.44
N ASN A 31 -4.81 -16.91 9.43
CA ASN A 31 -5.98 -16.04 9.30
C ASN A 31 -5.60 -14.58 8.95
N THR A 32 -4.53 -14.04 9.55
CA THR A 32 -3.99 -12.71 9.23
C THR A 32 -3.47 -12.64 7.81
N ARG A 33 -2.74 -13.67 7.37
CA ARG A 33 -2.23 -13.75 6.00
C ARG A 33 -3.37 -13.76 4.99
N GLU A 34 -4.38 -14.61 5.18
CA GLU A 34 -5.55 -14.70 4.29
C GLU A 34 -6.25 -13.35 4.14
N VAL A 35 -6.59 -12.69 5.26
CA VAL A 35 -7.36 -11.43 5.21
C VAL A 35 -6.54 -10.27 4.62
N LEU A 36 -5.22 -10.25 4.81
CA LEU A 36 -4.35 -9.23 4.21
C LEU A 36 -4.11 -9.48 2.73
N LEU A 37 -3.99 -10.74 2.30
CA LEU A 37 -3.93 -11.09 0.87
C LEU A 37 -5.22 -10.70 0.15
N ASP A 38 -6.38 -10.96 0.75
CA ASP A 38 -7.68 -10.56 0.22
C ASP A 38 -7.78 -9.02 0.12
N ALA A 39 -7.45 -8.31 1.21
CA ALA A 39 -7.43 -6.85 1.22
C ALA A 39 -6.49 -6.25 0.16
N GLY A 40 -5.35 -6.91 -0.06
CA GLY A 40 -4.35 -6.53 -1.04
C GLY A 40 -4.61 -7.04 -2.45
N LYS A 41 -5.67 -7.81 -2.69
CA LYS A 41 -5.93 -8.53 -3.95
C LYS A 41 -4.70 -9.33 -4.43
N GLY A 42 -3.95 -9.90 -3.50
CA GLY A 42 -2.72 -10.64 -3.81
C GLY A 42 -1.51 -9.77 -4.16
N TYR A 43 -1.52 -8.47 -3.87
CA TYR A 43 -0.39 -7.55 -4.09
C TYR A 43 0.27 -7.10 -2.78
N CYS A 44 1.58 -6.82 -2.86
CA CYS A 44 2.36 -6.23 -1.78
C CYS A 44 1.80 -4.86 -1.41
N MET A 45 1.58 -4.60 -0.12
CA MET A 45 0.96 -3.35 0.32
C MET A 45 1.87 -2.12 0.17
N TYR A 46 3.18 -2.30 0.02
CA TYR A 46 4.14 -1.20 -0.15
C TYR A 46 4.50 -0.93 -1.62
N CYS A 47 4.74 -1.97 -2.42
CA CYS A 47 5.25 -1.81 -3.79
C CYS A 47 4.32 -2.30 -4.89
N TYR A 48 3.14 -2.80 -4.53
CA TYR A 48 2.14 -3.24 -5.51
C TYR A 48 2.59 -4.39 -6.42
N THR A 49 3.69 -5.08 -6.09
CA THR A 49 4.13 -6.30 -6.77
C THR A 49 3.25 -7.47 -6.38
N ARG A 50 2.90 -8.34 -7.33
CA ARG A 50 2.10 -9.54 -7.07
C ARG A 50 2.83 -10.48 -6.10
N ILE A 51 2.12 -10.93 -5.06
CA ILE A 51 2.60 -11.85 -4.02
C ILE A 51 1.72 -13.10 -3.86
N LEU A 52 0.62 -13.19 -4.62
CA LEU A 52 -0.20 -14.40 -4.73
C LEU A 52 -0.23 -14.84 -6.20
N VAL A 53 0.41 -15.94 -6.53
CA VAL A 53 0.51 -16.44 -7.91
C VAL A 53 0.10 -17.90 -7.93
N ALA A 54 -0.88 -18.25 -8.77
CA ALA A 54 -1.42 -19.60 -8.88
C ALA A 54 -1.77 -20.23 -7.51
N GLY A 55 -2.42 -19.45 -6.64
CA GLY A 55 -2.80 -19.87 -5.27
C GLY A 55 -1.66 -19.95 -4.26
N LYS A 56 -0.40 -19.73 -4.68
CA LYS A 56 0.77 -19.75 -3.80
C LYS A 56 1.12 -18.35 -3.32
N SER A 57 1.17 -18.16 -2.00
CA SER A 57 1.55 -16.89 -1.38
C SER A 57 3.07 -16.82 -1.15
N TYR A 58 3.69 -15.75 -1.65
CA TYR A 58 5.08 -15.37 -1.38
C TYR A 58 5.18 -14.15 -0.46
N GLY A 59 4.02 -13.63 -0.02
CA GLY A 59 3.96 -12.51 0.91
C GLY A 59 4.50 -12.87 2.28
N GLN A 60 5.03 -11.89 2.98
CA GLN A 60 5.48 -12.00 4.36
C GLN A 60 4.64 -11.06 5.20
N LEU A 61 4.11 -11.60 6.31
CA LEU A 61 3.57 -10.73 7.35
C LEU A 61 4.69 -9.86 7.91
N GLU A 62 4.37 -8.61 8.21
CA GLU A 62 5.31 -7.63 8.72
C GLU A 62 4.63 -6.67 9.71
N HIS A 63 5.41 -6.07 10.61
CA HIS A 63 4.93 -5.12 11.60
C HIS A 63 5.18 -3.70 11.16
N ALA A 64 4.14 -2.95 10.79
CA ALA A 64 4.23 -1.61 10.20
C ALA A 64 5.18 -0.69 11.00
N ILE A 65 4.91 -0.51 12.29
CA ILE A 65 5.89 -0.07 13.30
C ILE A 65 6.57 -1.31 13.86
N GLU A 66 7.91 -1.35 13.86
CA GLU A 66 8.64 -2.57 14.22
C GLU A 66 8.40 -2.97 15.67
N LYS A 67 8.16 -4.26 15.89
CA LYS A 67 7.93 -4.86 17.21
C LYS A 67 9.06 -4.63 18.22
N ASN A 68 10.28 -4.36 17.76
CA ASN A 68 11.41 -4.02 18.63
C ASN A 68 11.22 -2.69 19.38
N ASN A 69 10.24 -1.88 19.00
CA ASN A 69 9.83 -0.70 19.77
C ASN A 69 8.98 -1.05 21.00
N SER A 70 8.22 -2.17 20.97
CA SER A 70 7.33 -2.57 22.06
C SER A 70 6.73 -3.96 21.80
N ASP A 71 6.77 -4.85 22.79
CA ASP A 71 6.16 -6.20 22.69
C ASP A 71 4.64 -6.15 22.45
N TRP A 72 3.98 -5.06 22.84
CA TRP A 72 2.55 -4.86 22.61
C TRP A 72 2.20 -4.70 21.12
N LEU A 73 3.18 -4.40 20.27
CA LEU A 73 3.02 -4.33 18.82
C LEU A 73 3.01 -5.71 18.16
N VAL A 74 3.55 -6.76 18.81
CA VAL A 74 3.73 -8.09 18.23
C VAL A 74 2.40 -8.68 17.76
N ASN A 75 1.37 -8.62 18.59
CA ASN A 75 0.02 -9.10 18.26
C ASN A 75 -0.98 -7.95 18.06
N CYS A 76 -0.49 -6.74 17.81
CA CYS A 76 -1.35 -5.62 17.44
C CYS A 76 -1.77 -5.79 15.97
N VAL A 77 -2.86 -6.52 15.71
CA VAL A 77 -3.37 -6.83 14.36
C VAL A 77 -3.43 -5.64 13.40
N PRO A 78 -3.92 -4.43 13.77
CA PRO A 78 -3.90 -3.30 12.84
C PRO A 78 -2.49 -2.81 12.47
N ASN A 79 -1.46 -3.17 13.22
CA ASN A 79 -0.05 -2.92 12.92
C ASN A 79 0.59 -4.05 12.08
N ILE A 80 -0.16 -5.09 11.69
CA ILE A 80 0.36 -6.19 10.88
C ILE A 80 -0.09 -6.00 9.43
N GLY A 81 0.88 -5.89 8.53
CA GLY A 81 0.70 -5.80 7.07
C GLY A 81 1.23 -7.03 6.35
N ILE A 82 1.11 -7.02 5.02
CA ILE A 82 1.72 -8.04 4.15
C ILE A 82 2.54 -7.37 3.04
N ALA A 83 3.77 -7.84 2.87
CA ALA A 83 4.73 -7.29 1.93
C ALA A 83 5.44 -8.39 1.15
N CYS A 84 5.99 -8.06 -0.02
CA CYS A 84 6.92 -8.97 -0.70
C CYS A 84 8.24 -9.07 0.08
N PRO A 85 9.04 -10.14 -0.12
CA PRO A 85 10.32 -10.32 0.57
C PRO A 85 11.27 -9.13 0.38
N VAL A 86 11.35 -8.57 -0.83
CA VAL A 86 12.21 -7.40 -1.10
C VAL A 86 11.82 -6.20 -0.25
N CYS A 87 10.51 -5.92 -0.12
CA CYS A 87 10.04 -4.82 0.71
C CYS A 87 10.32 -5.06 2.20
N ASN A 88 9.99 -6.26 2.70
CA ASN A 88 10.09 -6.59 4.12
C ASN A 88 11.53 -6.77 4.60
N GLU A 89 12.36 -7.48 3.82
CA GLU A 89 13.71 -7.90 4.23
C GLU A 89 14.79 -6.89 3.84
N SER A 90 14.52 -6.02 2.85
CA SER A 90 15.50 -5.03 2.38
C SER A 90 14.98 -3.60 2.53
N PHE A 91 13.96 -3.21 1.76
CA PHE A 91 13.61 -1.78 1.61
C PHE A 91 13.17 -1.15 2.92
N LYS A 92 12.33 -1.86 3.68
CA LYS A 92 11.87 -1.39 4.98
C LYS A 92 12.97 -1.41 6.03
N ARG A 93 13.89 -2.39 5.99
CA ARG A 93 15.00 -2.49 6.96
C ARG A 93 15.99 -1.33 6.89
N ARG A 94 16.07 -0.62 5.76
CA ARG A 94 16.88 0.60 5.63
C ARG A 94 16.43 1.63 6.68
N GLY A 95 17.37 2.12 7.49
CA GLY A 95 17.09 3.08 8.56
C GLY A 95 16.37 2.51 9.79
N GLU A 96 16.09 1.20 9.86
CA GLU A 96 15.31 0.60 10.98
C GLU A 96 15.96 0.84 12.34
N LYS A 97 17.29 0.73 12.42
CA LYS A 97 18.03 1.01 13.66
C LYS A 97 17.84 2.43 14.17
N GLY A 98 17.60 3.39 13.27
CA GLY A 98 17.37 4.80 13.59
C GLY A 98 15.93 5.09 14.05
N ARG A 99 14.95 4.28 13.66
CA ARG A 99 13.52 4.48 13.95
C ARG A 99 13.07 4.03 15.34
N LYS A 100 13.97 4.04 16.31
CA LYS A 100 13.63 3.68 17.70
C LYS A 100 12.83 4.81 18.35
N LEU A 101 11.69 4.44 18.91
CA LEU A 101 10.87 5.34 19.70
C LEU A 101 11.50 5.59 21.07
N ARG A 102 11.35 6.81 21.57
CA ARG A 102 11.84 7.22 22.90
C ARG A 102 11.03 6.52 23.99
N THR A 103 11.66 6.25 25.13
CA THR A 103 11.01 5.63 26.29
C THR A 103 9.72 6.35 26.72
N GLY A 104 9.70 7.68 26.65
CA GLY A 104 8.49 8.46 26.94
C GLY A 104 7.33 8.21 25.98
N GLN A 105 7.60 8.05 24.68
CA GLN A 105 6.59 7.73 23.66
C GLN A 105 5.99 6.34 23.92
N ILE A 106 6.85 5.35 24.22
CA ILE A 106 6.41 3.97 24.55
C ILE A 106 5.57 3.93 25.83
N ARG A 107 5.99 4.64 26.89
CA ARG A 107 5.21 4.70 28.14
C ARG A 107 3.82 5.31 27.93
N ARG A 108 3.70 6.37 27.11
CA ARG A 108 2.39 6.95 26.75
C ARG A 108 1.51 5.98 25.97
N PHE A 109 2.11 5.20 25.06
CA PHE A 109 1.38 4.17 24.34
C PHE A 109 0.83 3.10 25.27
N HIS A 110 1.66 2.56 26.17
CA HIS A 110 1.24 1.54 27.15
C HIS A 110 0.17 2.06 28.11
N SER A 111 0.28 3.30 28.60
CA SER A 111 -0.73 3.86 29.52
C SER A 111 -2.07 4.17 28.85
N SER A 112 -2.07 4.42 27.54
CA SER A 112 -3.27 4.79 26.79
C SER A 112 -3.95 3.59 26.10
N ALA A 113 -3.22 2.52 25.84
CA ALA A 113 -3.72 1.36 25.12
C ALA A 113 -4.49 0.41 26.06
N ARG A 114 -5.75 0.12 25.72
CA ARG A 114 -6.64 -0.75 26.51
C ARG A 114 -6.55 -2.23 26.12
N CYS A 115 -5.74 -2.58 25.12
CA CYS A 115 -5.66 -3.93 24.56
C CYS A 115 -4.94 -4.95 25.47
N ALA A 116 -4.21 -4.49 26.49
CA ALA A 116 -3.54 -5.35 27.47
C ALA A 116 -4.30 -5.49 28.80
N ALA A 117 -5.44 -4.81 28.96
CA ALA A 117 -6.24 -4.93 30.16
C ALA A 117 -6.87 -6.32 30.25
N ALA A 118 -6.52 -7.09 31.28
CA ALA A 118 -7.02 -8.43 31.52
C ALA A 118 -8.56 -8.46 31.43
N GLY A 119 -9.10 -9.44 30.70
CA GLY A 119 -10.54 -9.66 30.58
C GLY A 119 -11.29 -8.86 29.51
N THR A 120 -10.62 -8.00 28.72
CA THR A 120 -11.31 -7.26 27.63
C THR A 120 -11.41 -8.07 26.34
N ARG A 121 -12.57 -8.73 26.18
CA ARG A 121 -13.08 -9.33 24.93
C ARG A 121 -13.17 -8.30 23.79
N LYS A 122 -12.21 -8.33 22.87
CA LYS A 122 -12.32 -8.21 21.39
C LYS A 122 -10.94 -7.85 20.84
N GLN A 123 -10.42 -8.69 19.95
CA GLN A 123 -9.16 -8.42 19.26
C GLN A 123 -9.28 -7.10 18.48
N CYS A 124 -8.31 -6.19 18.66
CA CYS A 124 -8.29 -4.94 17.91
C CYS A 124 -8.13 -5.26 16.42
N THR A 125 -9.05 -4.80 15.57
CA THR A 125 -8.99 -4.99 14.12
C THR A 125 -8.85 -3.66 13.35
N VAL A 126 -8.86 -2.55 14.10
CA VAL A 126 -8.80 -1.18 13.60
C VAL A 126 -7.80 -0.41 14.46
N PRO A 127 -6.98 0.51 13.91
CA PRO A 127 -6.02 1.27 14.70
C PRO A 127 -6.72 2.09 15.79
N CYS A 128 -6.40 1.83 17.05
CA CYS A 128 -6.92 2.59 18.18
C CYS A 128 -6.21 3.95 18.32
N LYS A 129 -6.77 4.86 19.13
CA LYS A 129 -6.18 6.18 19.39
C LYS A 129 -4.72 6.08 19.89
N ALA A 130 -4.41 5.12 20.75
CA ALA A 130 -3.06 4.91 21.26
C ALA A 130 -2.08 4.54 20.13
N LEU A 131 -2.47 3.64 19.22
CA LEU A 131 -1.65 3.27 18.07
C LEU A 131 -1.51 4.41 17.05
N ARG A 132 -2.56 5.21 16.83
CA ARG A 132 -2.51 6.41 15.97
C ARG A 132 -1.56 7.48 16.52
N ASN A 133 -1.56 7.69 17.83
CA ASN A 133 -0.61 8.59 18.48
C ASN A 133 0.82 8.06 18.39
N LEU A 134 1.02 6.75 18.58
CA LEU A 134 2.33 6.11 18.41
C LEU A 134 2.83 6.23 16.96
N GLN A 135 1.93 6.08 15.98
CA GLN A 135 2.23 6.31 14.57
C GLN A 135 2.69 7.76 14.31
N ALA A 136 2.04 8.75 14.93
CA ALA A 136 2.46 10.15 14.82
C ALA A 136 3.84 10.39 15.46
N ASP A 137 4.07 9.83 16.65
CA ASP A 137 5.38 9.84 17.34
C ASP A 137 6.47 9.18 16.48
N TYR A 138 6.13 8.09 15.79
CA TYR A 138 7.04 7.36 14.89
C TYR A 138 7.42 8.16 13.65
N TYR A 139 6.47 8.90 13.08
CA TYR A 139 6.71 9.81 11.96
C TYR A 139 7.48 11.09 12.31
N GLU A 140 7.85 11.32 13.58
CA GLU A 140 8.82 12.38 13.92
C GLU A 140 10.22 12.06 13.39
N ASN A 141 10.48 10.81 13.01
CA ASN A 141 11.71 10.39 12.38
C ASN A 141 11.56 10.38 10.86
N GLU A 142 12.46 11.07 10.14
CA GLU A 142 12.45 11.12 8.67
C GLU A 142 12.66 9.75 8.02
N ASP A 143 13.43 8.86 8.66
CA ASP A 143 13.55 7.47 8.21
C ASP A 143 12.24 6.69 8.36
N ALA A 144 11.24 7.20 9.07
CA ALA A 144 9.90 6.63 9.15
C ALA A 144 8.91 7.23 8.14
N HIS A 145 9.35 8.14 7.26
CA HIS A 145 8.49 8.77 6.26
C HIS A 145 8.14 7.81 5.12
N PHE A 146 7.20 6.92 5.41
CA PHE A 146 6.52 6.08 4.44
C PHE A 146 5.15 5.65 4.98
N ILE A 147 4.19 5.45 4.07
CA ILE A 147 2.83 5.03 4.44
C ILE A 147 2.88 3.66 5.14
N LEU A 148 2.55 3.61 6.42
CA LEU A 148 2.46 2.37 7.20
C LEU A 148 1.19 1.60 6.84
N GLN A 149 1.34 0.42 6.25
CA GLN A 149 0.22 -0.41 5.84
C GLN A 149 -0.10 -1.47 6.92
N PRO A 150 -1.37 -1.83 7.12
CA PRO A 150 -2.56 -1.36 6.41
C PRO A 150 -3.14 -0.05 6.98
N MET A 151 -2.50 0.56 7.99
CA MET A 151 -3.06 1.70 8.75
C MET A 151 -3.23 3.00 7.92
N GLY A 152 -2.49 3.12 6.82
CA GLY A 152 -2.36 4.34 6.03
C GLY A 152 -1.51 5.41 6.73
N ALA A 153 -1.47 6.60 6.14
CA ALA A 153 -0.84 7.78 6.72
C ALA A 153 -1.73 9.01 6.54
N MET A 154 -1.63 9.94 7.47
CA MET A 154 -2.38 11.20 7.46
C MET A 154 -1.39 12.36 7.51
N GLY A 155 -1.63 13.39 6.70
CA GLY A 155 -0.87 14.62 6.74
C GLY A 155 -0.95 15.28 8.11
N ARG A 156 0.19 15.76 8.61
CA ARG A 156 0.29 16.31 9.98
C ARG A 156 -0.56 17.57 10.13
N SER A 157 -0.44 18.49 9.16
CA SER A 157 -1.14 19.77 9.15
C SER A 157 -2.45 19.68 8.38
N SER A 158 -2.41 19.13 7.16
CA SER A 158 -3.57 19.06 6.26
C SER A 158 -4.69 18.12 6.76
N ARG A 159 -4.35 17.18 7.65
CA ARG A 159 -5.23 16.08 8.10
C ARG A 159 -5.82 15.28 6.94
N GLN A 160 -5.18 15.31 5.77
CA GLN A 160 -5.61 14.55 4.62
C GLN A 160 -4.99 13.16 4.62
N GLU A 161 -5.70 12.18 4.09
CA GLU A 161 -5.11 10.88 3.83
C GLU A 161 -4.04 11.00 2.73
N LEU A 162 -2.84 10.47 2.99
CA LEU A 162 -1.73 10.50 2.05
C LEU A 162 -1.85 9.35 1.05
N LYS A 163 -1.95 9.69 -0.23
CA LYS A 163 -2.25 8.75 -1.32
C LYS A 163 -1.21 8.82 -2.42
N ILE A 164 -0.94 7.65 -3.00
CA ILE A 164 -0.09 7.51 -4.19
C ILE A 164 -1.01 7.30 -5.39
N VAL A 165 -0.67 7.94 -6.49
CA VAL A 165 -1.28 7.69 -7.79
C VAL A 165 -0.21 7.28 -8.79
N TYR A 166 -0.60 6.51 -9.80
CA TYR A 166 0.21 6.24 -10.97
C TYR A 166 -0.21 7.17 -12.11
N ASP A 167 0.74 7.96 -12.60
CA ASP A 167 0.59 8.81 -13.77
C ASP A 167 0.84 7.97 -15.03
N ILE A 168 -0.18 7.81 -15.86
CA ILE A 168 -0.12 6.94 -17.03
C ILE A 168 0.82 7.49 -18.08
N LEU A 169 0.76 8.80 -18.35
CA LEU A 169 1.57 9.44 -19.39
C LEU A 169 3.03 9.56 -18.99
N LYS A 170 3.31 9.83 -17.70
CA LYS A 170 4.70 9.87 -17.20
C LYS A 170 5.22 8.51 -16.81
N THR A 171 4.36 7.48 -16.84
CA THR A 171 4.60 6.11 -16.41
C THR A 171 5.24 6.00 -15.02
N LYS A 172 4.85 6.88 -14.08
CA LYS A 172 5.48 7.04 -12.77
C LYS A 172 4.46 7.17 -11.64
N PHE A 173 4.81 6.62 -10.48
CA PHE A 173 4.13 6.87 -9.22
C PHE A 173 4.45 8.29 -8.73
N ARG A 174 3.44 8.99 -8.20
CA ARG A 174 3.56 10.34 -7.64
C ARG A 174 2.54 10.57 -6.53
N PRO A 175 2.70 11.63 -5.71
CA PRO A 175 1.65 12.08 -4.81
C PRO A 175 0.35 12.35 -5.57
N ALA A 176 -0.79 12.02 -4.95
CA ALA A 176 -2.11 12.37 -5.49
C ALA A 176 -2.26 13.90 -5.63
N ASP A 177 -3.02 14.32 -6.64
CA ASP A 177 -3.37 15.74 -6.84
C ASP A 177 -4.47 16.13 -5.86
N ASN A 178 -4.10 16.35 -4.61
CA ASN A 178 -4.99 16.89 -3.58
C ASN A 178 -4.61 18.37 -3.33
N PRO A 179 -5.52 19.33 -3.59
CA PRO A 179 -5.23 20.76 -3.38
C PRO A 179 -5.00 21.12 -1.90
N LEU A 180 -5.40 20.25 -0.97
CA LEU A 180 -5.20 20.43 0.46
C LEU A 180 -3.85 19.87 0.95
N TYR A 181 -3.08 19.19 0.10
CA TYR A 181 -1.74 18.73 0.49
C TYR A 181 -0.78 19.90 0.62
N ASP A 182 -0.10 19.96 1.76
CA ASP A 182 1.05 20.84 1.93
C ASP A 182 2.32 20.21 1.31
N GLN A 183 3.43 20.94 1.39
CA GLN A 183 4.71 20.48 0.85
C GLN A 183 5.22 19.23 1.59
N MET A 184 5.01 19.13 2.91
CA MET A 184 5.43 18.00 3.72
C MET A 184 4.66 16.73 3.37
N ASP A 185 3.37 16.83 3.06
CA ASP A 185 2.54 15.72 2.60
C ASP A 185 3.11 15.10 1.31
N LYS A 186 3.46 15.96 0.35
CA LYS A 186 4.06 15.53 -0.93
C LYS A 186 5.43 14.90 -0.72
N GLU A 187 6.26 15.49 0.14
CA GLU A 187 7.58 14.95 0.49
C GLU A 187 7.50 13.60 1.20
N PHE A 188 6.55 13.43 2.12
CA PHE A 188 6.30 12.16 2.79
C PHE A 188 5.92 11.06 1.78
N ILE A 189 5.02 11.37 0.84
CA ILE A 189 4.62 10.41 -0.19
C ILE A 189 5.80 10.10 -1.13
N ASN A 190 6.58 11.11 -1.51
CA ASN A 190 7.80 10.91 -2.30
C ASN A 190 8.86 10.06 -1.57
N ALA A 191 8.97 10.20 -0.24
CA ALA A 191 9.84 9.36 0.58
C ALA A 191 9.39 7.89 0.56
N HIS A 192 8.08 7.61 0.59
CA HIS A 192 7.56 6.26 0.36
C HIS A 192 7.95 5.73 -1.04
N ILE A 193 7.67 6.51 -2.09
CA ILE A 193 7.96 6.15 -3.49
C ILE A 193 9.45 5.81 -3.67
N LYS A 194 10.33 6.64 -3.10
CA LYS A 194 11.79 6.46 -3.15
C LYS A 194 12.22 5.23 -2.35
N ARG A 195 11.68 5.03 -1.14
CA ARG A 195 12.04 3.92 -0.26
C ARG A 195 11.76 2.57 -0.89
N PHE A 196 10.58 2.41 -1.47
CA PHE A 196 10.14 1.16 -2.08
C PHE A 196 10.45 1.08 -3.57
N CYS A 197 11.30 1.99 -4.08
CA CYS A 197 11.82 1.97 -5.44
C CYS A 197 10.72 1.91 -6.52
N LEU A 198 9.56 2.55 -6.30
CA LEU A 198 8.40 2.39 -7.21
C LEU A 198 8.66 2.95 -8.61
N ASN A 199 9.53 3.96 -8.71
CA ASN A 199 9.90 4.61 -9.97
C ASN A 199 11.29 4.18 -10.49
N ASP A 200 11.95 3.26 -9.81
CA ASP A 200 13.28 2.80 -10.21
C ASP A 200 13.16 1.90 -11.46
N PRO A 201 13.91 2.19 -12.55
CA PRO A 201 13.85 1.41 -13.79
C PRO A 201 14.04 -0.10 -13.61
N LYS A 202 14.79 -0.53 -12.58
CA LYS A 202 15.01 -1.95 -12.27
C LYS A 202 13.73 -2.67 -11.86
N TYR A 203 12.78 -1.97 -11.23
CA TYR A 203 11.55 -2.57 -10.69
C TYR A 203 10.30 -2.19 -11.48
N ARG A 204 10.39 -1.21 -12.39
CA ARG A 204 9.30 -0.80 -13.27
C ARG A 204 9.05 -1.86 -14.35
N THR A 205 7.78 -1.98 -14.75
CA THR A 205 7.34 -2.94 -15.78
C THR A 205 6.76 -2.19 -16.98
N GLY A 206 6.99 -2.68 -18.20
CA GLY A 206 6.34 -2.19 -19.43
C GLY A 206 4.88 -2.67 -19.61
N LYS A 207 4.32 -3.41 -18.64
CA LYS A 207 3.03 -4.11 -18.75
C LYS A 207 1.83 -3.21 -19.09
N LEU A 208 1.84 -1.95 -18.63
CA LEU A 208 0.79 -1.00 -19.00
C LEU A 208 0.81 -0.68 -20.50
N MET A 209 1.99 -0.55 -21.09
CA MET A 209 2.11 -0.25 -22.53
C MET A 209 1.78 -1.48 -23.37
N GLU A 210 2.15 -2.67 -22.92
CA GLU A 210 1.69 -3.93 -23.53
C GLU A 210 0.15 -4.01 -23.55
N PHE A 211 -0.50 -3.68 -22.43
CA PHE A 211 -1.95 -3.62 -22.34
C PHE A 211 -2.57 -2.56 -23.27
N VAL A 212 -2.04 -1.33 -23.27
CA VAL A 212 -2.52 -0.24 -24.13
C VAL A 212 -2.44 -0.63 -25.60
N ARG A 213 -1.31 -1.21 -26.02
CA ARG A 213 -1.13 -1.71 -27.40
C ARG A 213 -2.16 -2.77 -27.75
N LEU A 214 -2.39 -3.74 -26.86
CA LEU A 214 -3.37 -4.79 -27.09
C LEU A 214 -4.80 -4.24 -27.29
N VAL A 215 -5.19 -3.24 -26.49
CA VAL A 215 -6.51 -2.59 -26.63
C VAL A 215 -6.62 -1.82 -27.95
N VAL A 216 -5.54 -1.16 -28.40
CA VAL A 216 -5.50 -0.50 -29.72
C VAL A 216 -5.62 -1.53 -30.85
N ASP A 217 -4.79 -2.56 -30.82
CA ASP A 217 -4.77 -3.64 -31.83
C ASP A 217 -6.13 -4.36 -31.91
N SER A 218 -6.83 -4.48 -30.77
CA SER A 218 -8.16 -5.08 -30.67
C SER A 218 -9.31 -4.07 -30.83
N ARG A 219 -9.05 -2.88 -31.39
CA ARG A 219 -10.05 -1.84 -31.69
C ARG A 219 -10.93 -1.47 -30.48
N GLY A 220 -10.32 -1.36 -29.30
CA GLY A 220 -10.96 -0.96 -28.05
C GLY A 220 -11.50 -2.11 -27.20
N GLU A 221 -11.38 -3.36 -27.63
CA GLU A 221 -11.74 -4.52 -26.81
C GLU A 221 -10.77 -4.70 -25.64
N LEU A 222 -11.30 -5.07 -24.48
CA LEU A 222 -10.51 -5.31 -23.28
C LEU A 222 -10.11 -6.79 -23.23
N PRO A 223 -8.86 -7.12 -22.87
CA PRO A 223 -8.45 -8.50 -22.71
C PRO A 223 -9.18 -9.20 -21.56
N ASP A 224 -9.51 -10.47 -21.76
CA ASP A 224 -10.14 -11.34 -20.77
C ASP A 224 -9.13 -12.26 -20.06
N TYR A 225 -8.00 -11.70 -19.59
CA TYR A 225 -6.99 -12.43 -18.83
C TYR A 225 -6.43 -11.64 -17.65
N GLU A 226 -5.90 -12.36 -16.66
CA GLU A 226 -5.25 -11.76 -15.48
C GLU A 226 -3.90 -11.13 -15.85
N CYS A 227 -3.83 -9.80 -15.76
CA CYS A 227 -2.64 -9.03 -16.17
C CYS A 227 -1.46 -9.14 -15.19
N ASN A 228 -1.67 -9.68 -13.97
CA ASN A 228 -0.64 -9.83 -12.93
C ASN A 228 0.14 -8.53 -12.62
N ASN A 229 -0.50 -7.38 -12.82
CA ASN A 229 0.03 -6.06 -12.53
C ASN A 229 -1.10 -5.16 -12.02
N LEU A 230 -0.96 -4.66 -10.79
CA LEU A 230 -2.03 -3.90 -10.15
C LEU A 230 -2.40 -2.61 -10.89
N VAL A 231 -1.41 -1.90 -11.46
CA VAL A 231 -1.67 -0.68 -12.23
C VAL A 231 -2.51 -1.00 -13.47
N VAL A 232 -2.16 -2.08 -14.18
CA VAL A 232 -2.91 -2.54 -15.36
C VAL A 232 -4.31 -2.98 -14.97
N GLU A 233 -4.47 -3.77 -13.91
CA GLU A 233 -5.79 -4.21 -13.45
C GLU A 233 -6.69 -3.02 -13.08
N LEU A 234 -6.18 -2.05 -12.32
CA LEU A 234 -6.94 -0.87 -11.94
C LEU A 234 -7.25 0.03 -13.15
N PHE A 235 -6.32 0.13 -14.10
CA PHE A 235 -6.57 0.85 -15.35
C PHE A 235 -7.64 0.16 -16.19
N ALA A 236 -7.57 -1.17 -16.34
CA ALA A 236 -8.56 -1.97 -17.05
C ALA A 236 -9.95 -1.86 -16.42
N GLU A 237 -10.05 -1.92 -15.08
CA GLU A 237 -11.31 -1.68 -14.35
C GLU A 237 -11.86 -0.27 -14.65
N LYS A 238 -11.01 0.75 -14.70
CA LYS A 238 -11.43 2.11 -15.07
C LYS A 238 -11.93 2.18 -16.51
N MET A 239 -11.33 1.41 -17.42
CA MET A 239 -11.75 1.33 -18.82
C MET A 239 -13.08 0.58 -19.01
N LYS A 240 -13.44 -0.36 -18.14
CA LYS A 240 -14.74 -1.09 -18.24
C LYS A 240 -15.95 -0.18 -18.21
N GLY A 241 -15.85 0.98 -17.55
CA GLY A 241 -16.91 2.00 -17.53
C GLY A 241 -17.09 2.77 -18.84
N LEU A 242 -16.23 2.55 -19.84
CA LEU A 242 -16.22 3.29 -21.10
C LEU A 242 -16.76 2.46 -22.27
N SER A 243 -17.39 3.15 -23.23
CA SER A 243 -17.70 2.54 -24.53
C SER A 243 -16.42 2.13 -25.25
N GLN A 244 -16.52 1.13 -26.12
CA GLN A 244 -15.39 0.62 -26.91
C GLN A 244 -14.68 1.75 -27.68
N GLU A 245 -15.43 2.64 -28.33
CA GLU A 245 -14.88 3.79 -29.05
C GLU A 245 -14.08 4.73 -28.11
N LYS A 246 -14.58 4.99 -26.90
CA LYS A 246 -13.88 5.82 -25.91
C LYS A 246 -12.62 5.14 -25.39
N ARG A 247 -12.66 3.82 -25.15
CA ARG A 247 -11.48 3.03 -24.76
C ARG A 247 -10.38 3.12 -25.81
N LEU A 248 -10.76 2.93 -27.08
CA LEU A 248 -9.86 3.02 -28.21
C LEU A 248 -9.20 4.42 -28.26
N LYS A 249 -10.01 5.49 -28.26
CA LYS A 249 -9.49 6.87 -28.29
C LYS A 249 -8.51 7.18 -27.16
N VAL A 250 -8.79 6.71 -25.94
CA VAL A 250 -7.89 6.90 -24.79
C VAL A 250 -6.58 6.14 -24.99
N CYS A 251 -6.65 4.88 -25.41
CA CYS A 251 -5.46 4.04 -25.59
C CYS A 251 -4.62 4.49 -26.79
N GLU A 252 -5.23 4.94 -27.89
CA GLU A 252 -4.54 5.55 -29.04
C GLU A 252 -3.79 6.82 -28.62
N ALA A 253 -4.43 7.69 -27.83
CA ALA A 253 -3.77 8.90 -27.34
C ALA A 253 -2.54 8.58 -26.47
N ILE A 254 -2.65 7.60 -25.57
CA ILE A 254 -1.51 7.13 -24.75
C ILE A 254 -0.43 6.53 -25.64
N TYR A 255 -0.81 5.67 -26.59
CA TYR A 255 0.11 5.01 -27.52
C TYR A 255 0.90 6.04 -28.35
N ILE A 256 0.23 7.02 -28.95
CA ILE A 256 0.88 8.07 -29.76
C ILE A 256 1.87 8.87 -28.91
N ILE A 257 1.51 9.27 -27.70
CA ILE A 257 2.39 10.08 -26.83
C ILE A 257 3.68 9.31 -26.51
N GLU A 258 3.59 8.02 -26.22
CA GLU A 258 4.75 7.20 -25.89
C GLU A 258 5.64 6.91 -27.11
N PHE A 259 5.06 6.64 -28.28
CA PHE A 259 5.83 6.35 -29.50
C PHE A 259 6.33 7.61 -30.22
N ALA A 260 5.77 8.79 -29.95
CA ALA A 260 6.31 10.07 -30.40
C ALA A 260 7.46 10.59 -29.50
N ALA A 261 7.66 10.00 -28.33
CA ALA A 261 8.73 10.34 -27.39
C ALA A 261 10.01 9.51 -27.56
N VAL A 262 10.04 8.62 -28.57
CA VAL A 262 11.20 7.79 -28.97
C VAL A 262 11.90 8.40 -30.17
#